data_AF-A0A2A5A808-F1
#
_entry.id   AF-A0A2A5A808-F1
#
_cell.length_a   1.000
_cell.length_b   1.000
_cell.length_c   1.000
_cell.angle_alpha   90.00
_cell.angle_beta   90.00
_cell.angle_gamma   90.00
#
_symmetry.space_group_name_H-M   'P 1'
#
loop_
_entity.id
_entity.type
_entity.pdbx_description
1 polymer ?
#
loop_
_entity_poly.entity_id
_entity_poly.type
_entity_poly.pdbx_seq_one_letter_code
_entity_poly.pdbx_strand_id
1 'polypeptide(L)'
;MVEPGAIAIRWPMQSIDDHAAGGHSPAPADHPPTLLEWYVRAGESIHKDQELLLVGRGASLHPMTSPVDGTLLVQWSEAGEVVGAGETLGWIRPDQPQLDPS
;
A
#
# COMPACT_ATOMS: atom_id res chain seq x y z
N MET A 1 14.93 11.62 -1.88
CA MET A 1 14.87 11.56 -3.35
C MET A 1 14.55 10.12 -3.70
N VAL A 2 13.35 9.85 -4.23
CA VAL A 2 12.97 8.50 -4.68
C VAL A 2 13.63 8.25 -6.04
N GLU A 3 14.18 7.06 -6.25
CA GLU A 3 14.83 6.70 -7.52
C GLU A 3 13.82 6.79 -8.67
N PRO A 4 14.20 7.33 -9.84
CA PRO A 4 13.33 7.36 -11.02
C PRO A 4 12.99 5.92 -11.43
N GLY A 5 11.71 5.57 -11.32
CA GLY A 5 11.22 4.21 -11.59
C GLY A 5 10.78 3.41 -10.37
N ALA A 6 10.94 3.93 -9.13
CA ALA A 6 10.37 3.26 -7.97
C ALA A 6 8.83 3.29 -8.01
N ILE A 7 8.22 2.17 -7.65
CA ILE A 7 6.78 2.00 -7.58
C ILE A 7 6.33 2.21 -6.13
N ALA A 8 5.39 3.13 -5.93
CA ALA A 8 4.82 3.39 -4.62
C ALA A 8 3.82 2.29 -4.25
N ILE A 9 4.00 1.66 -3.10
CA ILE A 9 2.96 0.84 -2.47
C ILE A 9 1.95 1.80 -1.88
N ARG A 10 0.83 1.98 -2.58
CA ARG A 10 -0.24 2.86 -2.12
C ARG A 10 -1.41 2.04 -1.64
N TRP A 11 -1.96 2.40 -0.49
CA TRP A 11 -3.25 1.86 -0.09
C TRP A 11 -4.26 2.26 -1.16
N PRO A 12 -4.92 1.29 -1.82
CA PRO A 12 -5.81 1.61 -2.93
C PRO A 12 -6.91 2.54 -2.44
N MET A 13 -7.20 3.54 -3.27
CA MET A 13 -8.39 4.37 -3.14
C MET A 13 -9.61 3.54 -3.55
N GLN A 14 -9.83 2.40 -2.88
CA GLN A 14 -11.07 1.65 -3.03
C GLN A 14 -12.15 2.59 -2.55
N SER A 15 -13.07 2.93 -3.47
CA SER A 15 -14.24 3.78 -3.26
C SER A 15 -14.70 3.70 -1.81
N ILE A 16 -14.30 4.70 -1.02
CA ILE A 16 -15.11 5.14 0.11
C ILE A 16 -16.39 5.50 -0.61
N ASP A 17 -17.39 4.63 -0.52
CA ASP A 17 -18.69 4.74 -1.16
C ASP A 17 -19.06 6.21 -1.38
N ASP A 18 -19.24 6.55 -2.66
CA ASP A 18 -19.53 7.87 -3.19
C ASP A 18 -20.82 8.43 -2.58
N HIS A 19 -20.77 8.91 -1.35
CA HIS A 19 -21.81 9.72 -0.74
C HIS A 19 -21.20 10.73 0.23
N ALA A 20 -20.52 11.75 -0.31
CA ALA A 20 -20.78 13.14 0.06
C ALA A 20 -19.78 14.09 -0.62
N ALA A 21 -20.17 14.58 -1.80
CA ALA A 21 -19.84 15.95 -2.16
C ALA A 21 -20.43 16.89 -1.08
N GLY A 22 -19.57 17.46 -0.24
CA GLY A 22 -19.95 18.54 0.68
C GLY A 22 -19.32 18.44 2.06
N GLY A 23 -18.08 18.92 2.20
CA GLY A 23 -17.58 19.53 3.45
C GLY A 23 -17.70 18.75 4.75
N HIS A 24 -17.88 17.42 4.73
CA HIS A 24 -17.88 16.59 5.93
C HIS A 24 -16.57 15.83 5.97
N SER A 25 -15.82 16.03 7.05
CA SER A 25 -14.80 15.06 7.47
C SER A 25 -15.41 13.67 7.37
N PRO A 26 -14.71 12.65 6.82
CA PRO A 26 -15.25 11.31 6.82
C PRO A 26 -15.66 10.98 8.26
N ALA A 27 -16.93 10.62 8.46
CA ALA A 27 -17.35 10.05 9.75
C ALA A 27 -16.32 8.96 10.11
N PRO A 28 -15.91 8.82 11.38
CA PRO A 28 -14.96 7.78 11.73
C PRO A 28 -15.55 6.47 11.24
N ALA A 29 -14.90 5.85 10.24
CA ALA A 29 -15.18 4.46 9.94
C ALA A 29 -15.00 3.74 11.28
N ASP A 30 -16.03 3.03 11.73
CA ASP A 30 -16.03 2.31 13.02
C ASP A 30 -14.75 1.49 13.21
N HIS A 31 -14.17 1.07 12.07
CA HIS A 31 -12.81 0.57 11.96
C HIS A 31 -12.07 1.20 10.77
N PRO A 32 -11.12 2.13 11.00
CA PRO A 32 -10.24 2.62 9.94
C PRO A 32 -9.31 1.48 9.46
N PRO A 33 -8.83 1.52 8.20
CA PRO A 33 -7.82 0.57 7.76
C PRO A 33 -6.53 0.79 8.56
N THR A 34 -6.04 -0.29 9.17
CA THR A 34 -4.84 -0.28 10.01
C THR A 34 -3.85 -1.29 9.47
N LEU A 35 -2.60 -0.90 9.31
CA LEU A 35 -1.53 -1.82 8.93
C LEU A 35 -1.36 -2.83 10.07
N LEU A 36 -1.55 -4.11 9.79
CA LEU A 36 -1.45 -5.15 10.81
C LEU A 36 -0.04 -5.72 10.86
N GLU A 37 0.51 -6.07 9.71
CA GLU A 37 1.81 -6.75 9.63
C GLU A 37 2.49 -6.51 8.29
N TRP A 38 3.82 -6.43 8.32
CA TRP A 38 4.69 -6.51 7.14
C TRP A 38 5.32 -7.90 7.07
N TYR A 39 5.17 -8.57 5.91
CA TYR A 39 5.82 -9.85 5.65
C TYR A 39 7.24 -9.70 5.11
N VAL A 40 7.56 -8.52 4.57
CA VAL A 40 8.86 -8.17 3.98
C VAL A 40 9.51 -7.01 4.72
N ARG A 41 10.82 -6.83 4.54
CA ARG A 41 11.59 -5.75 5.17
C ARG A 41 12.26 -4.85 4.14
N ALA A 42 12.54 -3.60 4.51
CA ALA A 42 13.33 -2.72 3.65
C ALA A 42 14.71 -3.37 3.37
N GLY A 43 15.07 -3.47 2.11
CA GLY A 43 16.25 -4.17 1.60
C GLY A 43 16.00 -5.61 1.14
N GLU A 44 14.83 -6.21 1.42
CA GLU A 44 14.48 -7.56 0.95
C GLU A 44 14.09 -7.57 -0.54
N SER A 45 14.43 -8.67 -1.18
CA SER A 45 13.94 -9.02 -2.52
C SER A 45 12.48 -9.45 -2.44
N ILE A 46 11.66 -8.98 -3.37
CA ILE A 46 10.24 -9.30 -3.46
C ILE A 46 9.91 -9.76 -4.88
N HIS A 47 8.90 -10.61 -5.00
CA HIS A 47 8.42 -11.15 -6.27
C HIS A 47 7.09 -10.55 -6.66
N LYS A 48 6.80 -10.54 -7.97
CA LYS A 48 5.46 -10.21 -8.45
C LYS A 48 4.41 -11.14 -7.82
N ASP A 49 3.27 -10.57 -7.45
CA ASP A 49 2.15 -11.23 -6.76
C ASP A 49 2.47 -11.73 -5.33
N GLN A 50 3.69 -11.47 -4.81
CA GLN A 50 4.05 -11.79 -3.43
C GLN A 50 3.34 -10.88 -2.44
N GLU A 51 2.77 -11.44 -1.37
CA GLU A 51 2.20 -10.68 -0.26
C GLU A 51 3.29 -9.91 0.49
N LEU A 52 3.12 -8.58 0.58
CA LEU A 52 4.08 -7.67 1.18
C LEU A 52 3.66 -7.25 2.59
N LEU A 53 2.39 -6.92 2.75
CA LEU A 53 1.82 -6.49 4.02
C LEU A 53 0.33 -6.84 4.09
N LEU A 54 -0.21 -6.78 5.30
CA LEU A 54 -1.61 -7.01 5.60
C LEU A 54 -2.24 -5.78 6.23
N VAL A 55 -3.35 -5.31 5.68
CA VAL A 55 -4.15 -4.22 6.25
C VAL A 55 -5.48 -4.77 6.75
N GLY A 56 -5.80 -4.49 8.00
CA GLY A 56 -7.05 -4.87 8.65
C GLY A 56 -8.05 -3.73 8.62
N ARG A 57 -9.31 -4.03 8.31
CA ARG A 57 -10.43 -3.09 8.41
C ARG A 57 -11.63 -3.81 9.03
N GLY A 58 -11.83 -3.65 10.33
CA GLY A 58 -12.85 -4.37 11.08
C GLY A 58 -12.63 -5.87 11.02
N ALA A 59 -13.58 -6.62 10.48
CA ALA A 59 -13.45 -8.07 10.29
C ALA A 59 -12.76 -8.46 8.96
N SER A 60 -12.49 -7.50 8.07
CA SER A 60 -11.93 -7.76 6.74
C SER A 60 -10.42 -7.57 6.72
N LEU A 61 -9.71 -8.50 6.09
CA LEU A 61 -8.27 -8.45 5.87
C LEU A 61 -7.98 -8.18 4.39
N HIS A 62 -7.06 -7.27 4.11
CA HIS A 62 -6.68 -6.85 2.77
C HIS A 62 -5.18 -7.06 2.61
N PRO A 63 -4.75 -8.19 2.01
CA PRO A 63 -3.36 -8.42 1.69
C PRO A 63 -2.96 -7.52 0.51
N MET A 64 -1.82 -6.85 0.64
CA MET A 64 -1.21 -6.08 -0.45
C MET A 64 -0.12 -6.93 -1.07
N THR A 65 -0.24 -7.21 -2.37
CA THR A 65 0.76 -7.96 -3.13
C THR A 65 1.64 -7.03 -3.97
N SER A 66 2.84 -7.48 -4.29
CA SER A 66 3.73 -6.72 -5.18
C SER A 66 3.22 -6.76 -6.62
N PRO A 67 3.17 -5.62 -7.33
CA PRO A 67 2.84 -5.61 -8.75
C PRO A 67 3.98 -6.10 -9.65
N VAL A 68 5.22 -6.14 -9.13
CA VAL A 68 6.44 -6.45 -9.90
C VAL A 68 7.48 -7.17 -9.04
N ASP A 69 8.43 -7.82 -9.69
CA ASP A 69 9.66 -8.29 -9.05
C ASP A 69 10.62 -7.11 -8.77
N GLY A 70 11.24 -7.10 -7.59
CA GLY A 70 12.06 -5.98 -7.19
C GLY A 70 12.64 -6.08 -5.79
N THR A 71 12.95 -4.92 -5.20
CA THR A 71 13.46 -4.80 -3.83
C THR A 71 12.63 -3.78 -3.07
N LEU A 72 12.17 -4.12 -1.87
CA LEU A 72 11.52 -3.12 -1.01
C LEU A 72 12.56 -2.10 -0.55
N LEU A 73 12.36 -0.82 -0.85
CA LEU A 73 13.30 0.24 -0.50
C LEU A 73 13.08 0.74 0.92
N VAL A 74 11.84 1.10 1.23
CA VAL A 74 11.47 1.75 2.49
C VAL A 74 10.06 1.36 2.92
N GLN A 75 9.84 1.37 4.23
CA GLN A 75 8.54 1.27 4.88
C GLN A 75 8.31 2.60 5.61
N TRP A 76 7.21 3.27 5.28
CA TRP A 76 6.83 4.52 5.91
C TRP A 76 5.77 4.34 6.98
N SER A 77 4.98 3.27 6.89
CA SER A 77 3.97 2.92 7.88
C SER A 77 4.36 1.70 8.69
N GLU A 78 3.97 1.71 9.96
CA GLU A 78 4.28 0.66 10.93
C GLU A 78 3.03 -0.17 11.28
N ALA A 79 3.23 -1.37 11.82
CA ALA A 79 2.12 -2.18 12.33
C ALA A 79 1.42 -1.46 13.48
N GLY A 80 0.10 -1.35 13.40
CA GLY A 80 -0.76 -0.58 14.30
C GLY A 80 -1.09 0.83 13.80
N GLU A 81 -0.49 1.30 12.71
CA GLU A 81 -0.75 2.62 12.15
C GLU A 81 -1.98 2.64 11.24
N VAL A 82 -2.78 3.70 11.34
CA VAL A 82 -3.93 3.93 10.47
C VAL A 82 -3.45 4.43 9.12
N VAL A 83 -3.88 3.78 8.04
CA VAL A 83 -3.47 4.13 6.67
C VAL A 83 -4.52 4.97 5.95
N GLY A 84 -4.13 6.10 5.37
CA GLY A 84 -5.00 6.95 4.58
C GLY A 84 -5.34 6.38 3.20
N ALA A 85 -6.48 6.77 2.63
CA ALA A 85 -6.80 6.48 1.23
C ALA A 85 -5.77 7.12 0.30
N GLY A 86 -5.13 6.32 -0.56
CA GLY A 86 -4.05 6.78 -1.43
C GLY A 86 -2.73 7.05 -0.71
N GLU A 87 -2.64 6.77 0.58
CA GLU A 87 -1.41 6.93 1.36
C GLU A 87 -0.33 5.98 0.85
N THR A 88 0.90 6.48 0.83
CA THR A 88 2.06 5.69 0.40
C THR A 88 2.65 5.01 1.62
N LEU A 89 2.61 3.68 1.62
CA LEU A 89 3.09 2.84 2.72
C LEU A 89 4.58 2.50 2.57
N GLY A 90 5.08 2.54 1.33
CA GLY A 90 6.46 2.22 1.02
C GLY A 90 6.78 2.35 -0.46
N TRP A 91 8.02 2.02 -0.82
CA TRP A 91 8.49 2.06 -2.20
C TRP A 91 9.18 0.75 -2.58
N ILE A 92 8.93 0.34 -3.81
CA ILE A 92 9.55 -0.82 -4.44
C ILE A 92 10.46 -0.32 -5.55
N ARG A 93 11.69 -0.82 -5.59
CA ARG A 93 12.53 -0.70 -6.78
C ARG A 93 12.28 -1.90 -7.67
N PRO A 94 11.63 -1.72 -8.84
CA PRO A 94 11.51 -2.81 -9.80
C PRO A 94 12.90 -3.25 -10.27
N ASP A 95 13.12 -4.56 -10.41
CA ASP A 95 14.36 -5.11 -10.98
C ASP A 95 14.41 -4.88 -12.50
N GLN A 96 13.26 -5.00 -13.17
CA GLN A 96 13.13 -4.73 -14.59
C GLN A 96 12.42 -3.39 -14.83
N PRO A 97 12.91 -2.51 -15.72
CA PRO A 97 12.13 -1.36 -16.17
C PRO A 97 10.82 -1.90 -16.75
N GLN A 98 9.69 -1.45 -16.20
CA GLN A 98 8.36 -1.86 -16.64
C GLN A 98 8.28 -1.70 -18.16
N LEU A 99 8.32 -2.82 -18.89
CA LEU A 99 8.15 -2.82 -20.33
C LEU A 99 6.68 -2.50 -20.58
N ASP A 100 6.38 -1.22 -20.78
CA ASP A 100 5.04 -0.79 -21.19
C ASP A 100 4.71 -1.53 -22.50
N PRO A 101 3.71 -2.44 -22.54
CA PRO A 101 3.32 -3.04 -23.81
C PRO A 101 2.76 -1.93 -24.70
N SER A 102 3.41 -1.71 -25.85
CA SER A 102 3.05 -0.72 -26.88
C SER A 102 1.69 -0.99 -27.51
#